data_AF-A0A914M0T9-F1
#
_entry.id   AF-A0A914M0T9-F1
#
_cell.length_a   1.000
_cell.length_b   1.000
_cell.length_c   1.000
_cell.angle_alpha   90.00
_cell.angle_beta   90.00
_cell.angle_gamma   90.00
#
_symmetry.space_group_name_H-M   'P 1'
#
loop_
_entity.id
_entity.type
_entity.pdbx_description
1 polymer ?
#
loop_
_entity_poly.entity_id
_entity_poly.type
_entity_poly.pdbx_seq_one_letter_code
_entity_poly.pdbx_strand_id
1 'polypeptide(L)'
;MDMDEIEKTKISEPDIAISLRAKSPWDKDGDKRNMINKFLMEMICVDLQPLSIVENIGFRRLVNELQPRYKIPSRSQVTRNLLPQMFTSLKLGSFLSAPCTSAEAERLFSSAGLIINNLRKRLIQENAEMLLFLHHNLVIYNFEYE
;
A
#
# COMPACT_ATOMS: atom_id res chain seq x y z
N MET A 1 31.95 20.03 47.40
CA MET A 1 31.04 18.87 47.25
C MET A 1 29.93 19.38 46.38
N ASP A 2 30.23 19.33 45.09
CA ASP A 2 29.73 20.21 44.05
C ASP A 2 28.51 19.57 43.40
N MET A 3 27.38 20.28 43.43
CA MET A 3 26.12 19.86 42.82
C MET A 3 25.99 20.28 41.35
N ASP A 4 27.03 20.89 40.77
CA ASP A 4 27.08 21.37 39.38
C ASP A 4 27.76 20.38 38.41
N GLU A 5 28.12 19.17 38.86
CA GLU A 5 28.80 18.16 38.02
C GLU A 5 27.87 17.12 37.37
N ILE A 6 26.56 17.16 37.61
CA ILE A 6 25.63 16.12 37.09
C ILE A 6 25.02 16.50 35.72
N GLU A 7 25.16 17.75 35.23
CA GLU A 7 24.52 18.19 33.97
C GLU A 7 25.41 18.21 32.71
N LYS A 8 26.65 17.67 32.75
CA LYS A 8 27.56 17.65 31.59
C LYS A 8 27.93 16.26 31.07
N THR A 9 26.95 15.37 30.92
CA THR A 9 27.11 14.17 30.09
C THR A 9 25.91 13.93 29.16
N LYS A 10 25.57 14.95 28.35
CA LYS A 10 25.02 14.66 27.01
C LYS A 10 26.14 14.05 26.18
N ILE A 11 26.33 12.74 26.34
CA ILE A 11 27.12 11.94 25.42
C ILE A 11 26.46 12.12 24.06
N SER A 12 27.07 12.88 23.14
CA SER A 12 26.62 12.93 21.76
C SER A 12 26.64 11.49 21.25
N GLU A 13 25.48 10.95 20.86
CA GLU A 13 25.38 9.60 20.30
C GLU A 13 26.47 9.46 19.22
N PRO A 14 27.28 8.39 19.23
CA PRO A 14 28.36 8.25 18.27
C PRO A 14 27.78 8.29 16.86
N ASP A 15 28.43 8.98 15.92
CA ASP A 15 27.96 9.12 14.53
C ASP A 15 27.62 7.77 13.86
N ILE A 16 28.24 6.69 14.34
CA ILE A 16 27.95 5.31 13.94
C ILE A 16 26.53 4.89 14.37
N ALA A 17 26.09 5.19 15.59
CA ALA A 17 24.73 4.90 16.06
C ALA A 17 23.68 5.70 15.29
N ILE A 18 23.97 6.96 14.96
CA ILE A 18 23.10 7.83 14.16
C ILE A 18 22.97 7.29 12.73
N SER A 19 24.09 6.91 12.09
CA SER A 19 24.10 6.33 10.75
C SER A 19 23.48 4.92 10.68
N LEU A 20 23.57 4.12 11.74
CA LEU A 20 22.89 2.83 11.87
C LEU A 20 21.37 2.99 12.00
N ARG A 21 20.89 3.92 12.85
CA ARG A 21 19.44 4.24 12.94
C ARG A 21 18.88 4.80 11.65
N ALA A 22 19.65 5.63 10.94
CA ALA A 22 19.26 6.17 9.64
C ALA A 22 19.05 5.07 8.58
N LYS A 23 19.71 3.91 8.72
CA LYS A 23 19.56 2.74 7.82
C LYS A 23 18.54 1.72 8.30
N SER A 24 18.06 1.81 9.55
CA SER A 24 17.10 0.88 10.10
C SER A 24 15.76 0.93 9.34
N PRO A 25 15.11 -0.22 9.06
CA PRO A 25 13.78 -0.26 8.48
C PRO A 25 12.77 0.54 9.31
N TRP A 26 11.78 1.13 8.65
CA TRP A 26 10.71 1.80 9.38
C TRP A 26 9.85 0.84 10.17
N ASP A 27 9.36 1.35 11.29
CA ASP A 27 8.39 0.67 12.11
C ASP A 27 7.08 0.41 11.34
N LYS A 28 6.35 -0.62 11.76
CA LYS A 28 5.12 -1.09 11.11
C LYS A 28 4.01 -0.05 11.13
N ASP A 29 3.99 0.79 12.17
CA ASP A 29 2.91 1.76 12.42
C ASP A 29 3.32 3.20 12.08
N GLY A 30 4.48 3.40 11.44
CA GLY A 30 4.94 4.73 11.07
C GLY A 30 4.12 5.36 9.94
N ASP A 31 3.74 6.63 10.09
CA ASP A 31 2.95 7.39 9.11
C ASP A 31 3.52 7.31 7.68
N LYS A 32 4.85 7.45 7.55
CA LYS A 32 5.53 7.35 6.24
C LYS A 32 5.39 5.97 5.59
N ARG A 33 5.44 4.89 6.38
CA ARG A 33 5.26 3.52 5.87
C ARG A 33 3.83 3.32 5.39
N ASN A 34 2.86 3.79 6.16
CA ASN A 34 1.44 3.70 5.81
C ASN A 34 1.13 4.51 4.55
N MET A 35 1.76 5.67 4.39
CA MET A 35 1.66 6.46 3.16
C MET A 35 2.18 5.70 1.93
N ILE A 36 3.36 5.06 2.02
CA ILE A 36 3.87 4.25 0.91
C ILE A 36 2.98 3.02 0.65
N ASN A 37 2.44 2.38 1.69
CA ASN A 37 1.48 1.29 1.51
C ASN A 37 0.22 1.75 0.77
N LYS A 38 -0.28 2.96 1.07
CA LYS A 38 -1.42 3.57 0.37
C LYS A 38 -1.10 3.73 -1.12
N PHE A 39 0.02 4.38 -1.46
CA PHE A 39 0.45 4.54 -2.86
C PHE A 39 0.71 3.22 -3.59
N LEU A 40 1.29 2.23 -2.89
CA LEU A 40 1.48 0.88 -3.43
C LEU A 40 0.14 0.24 -3.81
N MET A 41 -0.85 0.36 -2.93
CA MET A 41 -2.18 -0.20 -3.17
C MET A 41 -2.93 0.55 -4.27
N GLU A 42 -2.82 1.88 -4.32
CA GLU A 42 -3.37 2.71 -5.39
C GLU A 42 -2.81 2.29 -6.76
N MET A 43 -1.49 2.17 -6.89
CA MET A 43 -0.85 1.70 -8.12
C MET A 43 -1.36 0.31 -8.52
N ILE A 44 -1.44 -0.62 -7.57
CA ILE A 44 -1.94 -1.98 -7.86
C ILE A 44 -3.40 -1.97 -8.35
N CYS A 45 -4.26 -1.16 -7.72
CA CYS A 45 -5.69 -1.15 -8.02
C CYS A 45 -6.00 -0.35 -9.29
N VAL A 46 -5.39 0.81 -9.48
CA VAL A 46 -5.62 1.64 -10.67
C VAL A 46 -5.05 0.98 -11.92
N ASP A 47 -3.84 0.44 -11.86
CA ASP A 47 -3.21 -0.21 -13.02
C ASP A 47 -3.56 -1.69 -13.15
N LEU A 48 -4.49 -2.20 -12.32
CA LEU A 48 -4.96 -3.58 -12.29
C LEU A 48 -3.83 -4.63 -12.18
N GLN A 49 -2.72 -4.27 -11.56
CA GLN A 49 -1.51 -5.11 -11.48
C GLN A 49 -1.76 -6.40 -10.70
N PRO A 50 -1.06 -7.50 -11.01
CA PRO A 50 -1.12 -8.69 -10.16
C PRO A 50 -0.54 -8.39 -8.77
N LEU A 51 -1.20 -8.88 -7.71
CA LEU A 51 -0.74 -8.71 -6.31
C LEU A 51 0.68 -9.25 -6.06
N SER A 52 1.20 -10.12 -6.94
CA SER A 52 2.58 -10.58 -6.92
C SER A 52 3.61 -9.56 -7.38
N ILE A 53 3.21 -8.36 -7.83
CA ILE A 53 4.16 -7.31 -8.23
C ILE A 53 5.16 -6.97 -7.12
N VAL A 54 4.73 -7.07 -5.85
CA VAL A 54 5.59 -6.86 -4.67
C VAL A 54 6.71 -7.91 -4.52
N GLU A 55 6.63 -9.01 -5.26
CA GLU A 55 7.62 -10.07 -5.31
C GLU A 55 8.50 -10.01 -6.56
N ASN A 56 8.15 -9.17 -7.55
CA ASN A 56 8.93 -9.01 -8.77
C ASN A 56 10.30 -8.37 -8.49
N ILE A 57 11.34 -8.96 -9.08
CA ILE A 57 12.73 -8.53 -8.88
C ILE A 57 12.92 -7.07 -9.30
N GLY A 58 12.40 -6.68 -10.48
CA GLY A 58 12.52 -5.31 -10.98
C GLY A 58 11.84 -4.29 -10.07
N PHE A 59 10.63 -4.59 -9.62
CA PHE A 59 9.89 -3.72 -8.69
C PHE A 59 10.64 -3.55 -7.35
N ARG A 60 11.13 -4.65 -6.78
CA ARG A 60 11.91 -4.61 -5.53
C ARG A 60 13.19 -3.78 -5.66
N ARG A 61 13.90 -3.91 -6.79
CA ARG A 61 15.09 -3.09 -7.05
C ARG A 61 14.75 -1.61 -7.12
N LEU A 62 13.70 -1.24 -7.84
CA LEU A 62 13.24 0.14 -7.93
C LEU A 62 12.89 0.72 -6.55
N VAL A 63 12.08 0.01 -5.76
CA VAL A 63 11.65 0.50 -4.45
C VAL A 63 12.81 0.58 -3.47
N ASN A 64 13.73 -0.38 -3.48
CA ASN A 64 14.92 -0.34 -2.62
C ASN A 64 15.84 0.85 -2.96
N GLU A 65 15.94 1.22 -4.23
CA GLU A 65 16.70 2.41 -4.64
C GLU A 65 16.01 3.70 -4.19
N LEU A 66 14.70 3.79 -4.38
CA LEU A 66 13.92 4.99 -4.03
C LEU A 66 13.76 5.18 -2.51
N GLN A 67 13.50 4.09 -1.77
CA GLN A 67 13.30 4.09 -0.32
C GLN A 67 13.90 2.82 0.33
N PRO A 68 15.21 2.84 0.65
CA PRO A 68 15.91 1.69 1.24
C PRO A 68 15.36 1.23 2.61
N ARG A 69 14.71 2.14 3.34
CA ARG A 69 14.16 1.88 4.68
C ARG A 69 12.77 1.23 4.65
N TYR A 70 12.12 1.21 3.49
CA TYR A 70 10.78 0.67 3.35
C TYR A 70 10.84 -0.84 3.13
N LYS A 71 10.35 -1.60 4.11
CA LYS A 71 10.21 -3.06 3.96
C LYS A 71 8.93 -3.37 3.21
N ILE A 72 9.10 -3.67 1.92
CA ILE A 72 8.04 -4.08 0.99
C ILE A 72 7.19 -5.21 1.62
N PRO A 73 5.86 -5.08 1.66
CA PRO A 73 4.98 -6.11 2.20
C PRO A 73 5.02 -7.37 1.34
N SER A 74 4.83 -8.53 1.96
CA SER A 74 4.65 -9.78 1.21
C SER A 74 3.30 -9.79 0.48
N ARG A 75 3.18 -10.60 -0.57
CA ARG A 75 1.89 -10.79 -1.25
C ARG A 75 0.77 -11.18 -0.29
N SER A 76 1.08 -11.98 0.72
CA SER A 76 0.11 -12.39 1.75
C SER A 76 -0.38 -11.20 2.58
N GLN A 77 0.52 -10.30 2.98
CA GLN A 77 0.15 -9.08 3.71
C GLN A 77 -0.69 -8.12 2.84
N VAL A 78 -0.32 -7.97 1.57
CA VAL A 78 -1.10 -7.18 0.60
C VAL A 78 -2.52 -7.75 0.50
N THR A 79 -2.65 -9.07 0.33
CA THR A 79 -3.95 -9.73 0.12
C THR A 79 -4.82 -9.74 1.38
N ARG A 80 -4.25 -10.06 2.54
CA ARG A 80 -5.02 -10.29 3.78
C ARG A 80 -5.29 -9.03 4.59
N ASN A 81 -4.44 -8.01 4.44
CA ASN A 81 -4.49 -6.83 5.31
C ASN A 81 -4.75 -5.57 4.48
N LEU A 82 -3.84 -5.22 3.56
CA LEU A 82 -3.89 -3.92 2.88
C LEU A 82 -5.09 -3.80 1.93
N LEU A 83 -5.41 -4.86 1.17
CA LEU A 83 -6.53 -4.86 0.23
C LEU A 83 -7.89 -4.72 0.96
N PRO A 84 -8.23 -5.54 1.98
CA PRO A 84 -9.47 -5.36 2.73
C PRO A 84 -9.54 -4.02 3.48
N GLN A 85 -8.42 -3.54 4.02
CA GLN A 85 -8.37 -2.23 4.69
C GLN A 85 -8.73 -1.11 3.73
N MET A 86 -8.07 -1.03 2.57
CA MET A 86 -8.34 0.00 1.56
C MET A 86 -9.77 -0.08 1.03
N PHE A 87 -10.27 -1.29 0.77
CA PHE A 87 -11.65 -1.53 0.36
C PHE A 87 -12.64 -1.00 1.40
N THR A 88 -12.38 -1.25 2.69
CA THR A 88 -13.25 -0.79 3.79
C THR A 88 -13.21 0.73 3.92
N SER A 89 -12.02 1.35 3.83
CA SER A 89 -11.87 2.81 3.87
C SER A 89 -12.67 3.50 2.77
N LEU A 90 -12.56 3.05 1.52
CA LEU A 90 -13.32 3.61 0.40
C LEU A 90 -14.80 3.34 0.54
N LYS A 91 -15.20 2.12 0.89
CA LYS A 91 -16.62 1.74 1.04
C LYS A 91 -17.33 2.52 2.16
N LEU A 92 -16.61 2.90 3.22
CA LEU A 92 -17.17 3.74 4.30
C LEU A 92 -17.37 5.19 3.85
N GLY A 93 -16.44 5.74 3.05
CA GLY A 93 -16.57 7.09 2.48
C GLY A 93 -17.57 7.16 1.30
N SER A 94 -17.74 6.06 0.56
CA SER A 94 -18.63 5.98 -0.60
C SER A 94 -19.93 5.24 -0.24
N PHE A 95 -21.02 5.96 -0.02
CA PHE A 95 -22.36 5.37 0.21
C PHE A 95 -22.97 4.61 -1.00
N LEU A 96 -22.23 4.38 -2.08
CA LEU A 96 -22.78 3.97 -3.38
C LEU A 96 -22.03 2.75 -3.94
N SER A 97 -22.66 1.57 -3.87
CA SER A 97 -22.07 0.31 -4.35
C SER A 97 -22.82 -0.33 -5.52
N ALA A 98 -23.56 0.43 -6.32
CA ALA A 98 -24.11 -0.08 -7.57
C ALA A 98 -24.08 1.03 -8.62
N PRO A 99 -23.32 0.87 -9.73
CA PRO A 99 -23.53 1.76 -10.86
C PRO A 99 -24.99 1.63 -11.31
N CYS A 100 -25.66 2.78 -11.45
CA CYS A 100 -27.08 2.85 -11.77
C CYS A 100 -27.37 2.52 -13.25
N THR A 101 -26.34 2.35 -14.09
CA THR A 101 -26.48 2.28 -15.55
C THR A 101 -25.86 1.02 -16.16
N SER A 102 -26.52 0.47 -17.18
CA SER A 102 -26.05 -0.70 -17.93
C SER A 102 -24.67 -0.46 -18.58
N ALA A 103 -24.39 0.76 -19.03
CA ALA A 103 -23.10 1.12 -19.63
C ALA A 103 -21.93 1.03 -18.62
N GLU A 104 -22.15 1.43 -17.36
CA GLU A 104 -21.12 1.31 -16.33
C GLU A 104 -20.95 -0.14 -15.87
N ALA A 105 -22.02 -0.95 -15.89
CA ALA A 105 -21.91 -2.40 -15.70
C ALA A 105 -21.08 -3.06 -16.82
N GLU A 106 -21.28 -2.69 -18.09
CA GLU A 106 -20.49 -3.20 -19.22
C GLU A 106 -19.00 -2.82 -19.13
N ARG A 107 -18.68 -1.60 -18.66
CA ARG A 107 -17.31 -1.18 -18.34
C ARG A 107 -16.71 -1.99 -17.20
N LEU A 108 -17.49 -2.26 -16.15
CA LEU A 108 -17.07 -3.13 -15.06
C LEU A 108 -16.80 -4.56 -15.55
N PHE A 109 -17.66 -5.14 -16.39
CA PHE A 109 -17.46 -6.48 -16.94
C PHE A 109 -16.27 -6.56 -17.90
N SER A 110 -16.01 -5.50 -18.66
CA SER A 110 -14.84 -5.40 -19.54
C SER A 110 -13.53 -5.32 -18.74
N SER A 111 -13.51 -4.49 -17.70
CA SER A 111 -12.37 -4.35 -16.77
C SER A 111 -12.18 -5.63 -15.94
N ALA A 112 -13.28 -6.26 -15.52
CA ALA A 112 -13.28 -7.57 -14.88
C ALA A 112 -12.67 -8.64 -15.81
N GLY A 113 -12.91 -8.56 -17.12
CA GLY A 113 -12.24 -9.40 -18.11
C GLY A 113 -10.72 -9.32 -18.03
N LEU A 114 -10.13 -8.13 -17.83
CA LEU A 114 -8.68 -7.97 -17.63
C LEU A 114 -8.20 -8.53 -16.29
N ILE A 115 -9.01 -8.41 -15.24
CA ILE A 115 -8.71 -8.92 -13.89
C ILE A 115 -8.75 -10.45 -13.85
N ILE A 116 -9.71 -11.03 -14.58
CA ILE A 116 -10.05 -12.45 -14.59
C ILE A 116 -9.17 -13.22 -15.60
N ASN A 117 -8.70 -12.59 -16.69
CA ASN A 117 -8.01 -13.32 -17.75
C ASN A 117 -6.47 -13.38 -17.62
N ASN A 118 -5.96 -14.60 -17.80
CA ASN A 118 -4.61 -15.05 -18.18
C ASN A 118 -3.40 -15.09 -17.21
N LEU A 119 -3.39 -14.47 -16.01
CA LEU A 119 -2.30 -14.70 -15.02
C LEU A 119 -2.75 -15.11 -13.62
N ARG A 120 -4.06 -15.26 -13.38
CA ARG A 120 -4.63 -15.45 -12.04
C ARG A 120 -5.50 -16.71 -11.94
N LYS A 121 -4.90 -17.90 -12.07
CA LYS A 121 -5.59 -19.21 -11.90
C LYS A 121 -6.16 -19.51 -10.50
N ARG A 122 -6.15 -18.55 -9.55
CA ARG A 122 -6.66 -18.76 -8.18
C ARG A 122 -6.82 -17.44 -7.42
N LEU A 123 -7.54 -16.46 -7.96
CA LEU A 123 -8.08 -15.42 -7.09
C LEU A 123 -9.37 -15.98 -6.46
N ILE A 124 -9.38 -16.02 -5.14
CA ILE A 124 -10.60 -16.16 -4.35
C ILE A 124 -11.50 -14.98 -4.76
N GLN A 125 -12.75 -15.27 -5.14
CA GLN A 125 -13.67 -14.40 -5.87
C GLN A 125 -13.78 -13.00 -5.23
N GLU A 126 -13.73 -12.96 -3.91
CA GLU A 126 -13.78 -11.79 -3.04
C GLU A 126 -12.64 -10.79 -3.32
N ASN A 127 -11.41 -11.27 -3.59
CA ASN A 127 -10.29 -10.37 -3.87
C ASN A 127 -10.42 -9.71 -5.25
N ALA A 128 -11.02 -10.41 -6.22
CA ALA A 128 -11.26 -9.86 -7.56
C ALA A 128 -12.34 -8.76 -7.50
N GLU A 129 -13.39 -8.98 -6.72
CA GLU A 129 -14.44 -7.99 -6.47
C GLU A 129 -13.90 -6.74 -5.78
N MET A 130 -13.08 -6.90 -4.73
CA MET A 130 -12.44 -5.76 -4.06
C MET A 130 -11.55 -4.95 -5.00
N LEU A 131 -10.74 -5.63 -5.84
CA LEU A 131 -9.89 -4.95 -6.82
C LEU A 131 -10.69 -4.17 -7.85
N LEU A 132 -11.78 -4.77 -8.37
CA LEU A 132 -12.64 -4.11 -9.34
C LEU A 132 -13.34 -2.88 -8.73
N PHE A 133 -13.85 -3.02 -7.50
CA PHE A 133 -14.46 -1.92 -6.76
C PHE A 133 -13.47 -0.77 -6.56
N LEU A 134 -12.24 -1.09 -6.13
CA LEU A 134 -11.21 -0.08 -5.89
C LEU A 134 -10.78 0.59 -7.18
N HIS A 135 -10.55 -0.16 -8.26
CA HIS A 135 -10.18 0.39 -9.56
C HIS A 135 -11.18 1.43 -10.06
N HIS A 136 -12.48 1.11 -9.99
CA HIS A 136 -13.53 2.00 -10.46
C HIS A 136 -13.67 3.24 -9.58
N ASN A 137 -13.71 3.07 -8.25
CA ASN A 137 -13.99 4.18 -7.34
C ASN A 137 -12.77 5.08 -7.11
N LEU A 138 -11.53 4.56 -7.10
CA LEU A 138 -10.33 5.38 -6.91
C LEU A 138 -10.18 6.47 -7.98
N VAL A 139 -10.49 6.12 -9.22
CA VAL A 139 -10.43 7.06 -10.35
C VAL A 139 -11.52 8.12 -10.23
N ILE A 140 -12.71 7.74 -9.73
CA ILE A 140 -13.82 8.69 -9.48
C ILE A 140 -13.47 9.69 -8.38
N TYR A 141 -12.85 9.22 -7.30
CA TYR A 141 -12.44 10.06 -6.17
C TYR A 141 -11.15 10.84 -6.43
N ASN A 142 -10.50 10.69 -7.60
CA ASN A 142 -9.22 11.33 -7.91
C ASN A 142 -8.17 11.17 -6.77
N PHE A 143 -8.16 9.99 -6.12
CA PHE A 143 -7.32 9.69 -4.96
C PHE A 143 -7.62 10.49 -3.66
N GLU A 144 -8.67 11.32 -3.64
CA GLU A 144 -9.16 12.02 -2.45
C GLU A 144 -10.24 11.18 -1.76
N TYR A 145 -9.79 10.25 -0.92
CA TYR A 145 -10.64 9.45 -0.05
C TYR A 145 -9.99 9.37 1.33
N GLU A 146 -10.61 10.05 2.30
CA GLU A 146 -10.23 10.11 3.72
C GLU A 146 -11.42 9.79 4.62
#